data_AF-A0A7S3IW37-F1
#
_entry.id   AF-A0A7S3IW37-F1
#
_cell.length_a   1.000
_cell.length_b   1.000
_cell.length_c   1.000
_cell.angle_alpha   90.00
_cell.angle_beta   90.00
_cell.angle_gamma   90.00
#
_symmetry.space_group_name_H-M   'P 1'
#
loop_
_entity.id
_entity.type
_entity.pdbx_description
1 polymer ?
#
loop_
_entity_poly.entity_id
_entity_poly.type
_entity_poly.pdbx_seq_one_letter_code
_entity_poly.pdbx_strand_id
1 'polypeptide(L)'
;MEFKYMLVGKEFYGNLVKFEQKVEEEGENEERAFSRMATMDKQGRRDTAKAKEEPSTTWYCDKFDTLVNQDRENIDLNLNLRSLNRGQEFKIPTQRSLVVEFMKVLSLAHQCEPESFVDHDGNKRRFYNGPSPDEVALVEFASSQSFECLQSDDSIIRMQAPSLNMVYPKMDEDQMSSSRQALVFEVIRKMEFTSDRKRMSVLLRDPTDGKLKLLVKGADSIINERIDQASIDAEVTKRTEWFLDVASRQGLRTLLMAMKVV
;
A
#
# COMPACT_ATOMS: atom_id res chain seq x y z
N MET A 1 6.75 -6.62 11.06
CA MET A 1 5.40 -6.04 10.92
C MET A 1 4.89 -6.42 9.54
N GLU A 2 3.58 -6.53 9.32
CA GLU A 2 3.05 -7.03 8.05
C GLU A 2 1.87 -6.18 7.57
N PHE A 3 1.85 -5.87 6.26
CA PHE A 3 0.72 -5.25 5.60
C PHE A 3 -0.31 -6.31 5.21
N LYS A 4 -1.58 -6.13 5.62
CA LYS A 4 -2.61 -7.18 5.45
C LYS A 4 -3.72 -6.84 4.48
N TYR A 5 -4.25 -5.62 4.55
CA TYR A 5 -5.47 -5.25 3.84
C TYR A 5 -5.41 -3.79 3.39
N MET A 6 -6.10 -3.48 2.29
CA MET A 6 -6.35 -2.11 1.88
C MET A 6 -7.73 -1.95 1.27
N LEU A 7 -8.30 -0.77 1.49
CA LEU A 7 -9.50 -0.30 0.80
C LEU A 7 -9.08 0.89 -0.07
N VAL A 8 -9.35 0.81 -1.37
CA VAL A 8 -9.02 1.87 -2.33
C VAL A 8 -10.27 2.24 -3.11
N GLY A 9 -10.77 3.45 -2.89
CA GLY A 9 -12.09 3.85 -3.38
C GLY A 9 -13.18 2.99 -2.71
N LYS A 10 -13.94 2.24 -3.51
CA LYS A 10 -15.00 1.34 -3.02
C LYS A 10 -14.56 -0.13 -2.94
N GLU A 11 -13.34 -0.41 -3.36
CA GLU A 11 -12.84 -1.77 -3.58
C GLU A 11 -11.87 -2.21 -2.48
N PHE A 12 -12.17 -3.35 -1.88
CA PHE A 12 -11.31 -4.02 -0.90
C PHE A 12 -10.30 -4.93 -1.58
N TYR A 13 -9.08 -4.98 -1.05
CA TYR A 13 -7.99 -5.86 -1.47
C TYR A 13 -7.35 -6.57 -0.26
N GLY A 14 -7.19 -7.87 -0.40
CA GLY A 14 -6.78 -8.81 0.64
C GLY A 14 -7.80 -9.93 0.81
N ASN A 15 -7.68 -10.71 1.88
CA ASN A 15 -8.61 -11.82 2.15
C ASN A 15 -9.83 -11.31 2.94
N LEU A 16 -10.94 -11.02 2.24
CA LEU A 16 -12.15 -10.48 2.85
C LEU A 16 -12.75 -11.41 3.90
N VAL A 17 -12.75 -12.72 3.65
CA VAL A 17 -13.29 -13.72 4.59
C VAL A 17 -12.52 -13.67 5.92
N LYS A 18 -11.18 -13.59 5.88
CA LYS A 18 -10.35 -13.43 7.09
C LYS A 18 -10.53 -12.05 7.73
N PHE A 19 -10.77 -11.02 6.94
CA PHE A 19 -10.99 -9.66 7.44
C PHE A 19 -12.33 -9.47 8.15
N GLU A 20 -13.37 -10.20 7.74
CA GLU A 20 -14.69 -10.13 8.37
C GLU A 20 -14.89 -11.17 9.49
N GLN A 21 -13.98 -12.12 9.63
CA GLN A 21 -14.02 -13.09 10.73
C GLN A 21 -13.98 -12.37 12.08
N LYS A 22 -14.93 -12.76 12.95
CA LYS A 22 -14.92 -12.34 14.35
C LYS A 22 -13.66 -12.89 15.01
N VAL A 23 -12.99 -12.05 15.79
CA VAL A 23 -11.94 -12.50 16.71
C VAL A 23 -12.64 -13.42 17.71
N GLU A 24 -12.37 -14.73 17.67
CA GLU A 24 -12.75 -15.65 18.76
C GLU A 24 -12.12 -15.09 20.04
N GLU A 25 -12.92 -14.86 21.09
CA GLU A 25 -12.42 -14.34 22.37
C GLU A 25 -11.27 -15.25 22.88
N GLU A 26 -10.20 -14.65 23.40
CA GLU A 26 -8.94 -15.33 23.77
C GLU A 26 -9.12 -16.55 24.70
N GLY A 27 -10.28 -16.70 25.36
CA GLY A 27 -10.62 -17.86 26.17
C GLY A 27 -10.74 -19.20 25.41
N GLU A 28 -11.17 -19.21 24.14
CA GLU A 28 -11.30 -20.47 23.38
C GLU A 28 -9.96 -20.97 22.83
N ASN A 29 -9.00 -20.06 22.61
CA ASN A 29 -7.66 -20.41 22.14
C ASN A 29 -6.81 -21.04 23.25
N GLU A 30 -6.98 -20.60 24.49
CA GLU A 30 -6.37 -21.27 25.65
C GLU A 30 -6.91 -22.70 25.80
N GLU A 31 -8.23 -22.92 25.75
CA GLU A 31 -8.80 -24.28 25.84
C GLU A 31 -8.34 -25.20 24.70
N ARG A 32 -8.24 -24.69 23.47
CA ARG A 32 -7.69 -25.45 22.32
C ARG A 32 -6.18 -25.71 22.47
N ALA A 33 -5.42 -24.78 23.06
CA ALA A 33 -4.00 -24.97 23.35
C ALA A 33 -3.77 -25.99 24.48
N PHE A 34 -4.55 -25.92 25.56
CA PHE A 34 -4.54 -26.88 26.66
C PHE A 34 -4.98 -28.28 26.21
N SER A 35 -6.00 -28.38 25.34
CA SER A 35 -6.45 -29.66 24.79
C SER A 35 -5.39 -30.32 23.87
N ARG A 36 -4.63 -29.53 23.11
CA ARG A 36 -3.51 -30.03 22.30
C ARG A 36 -2.30 -30.46 23.13
N MET A 37 -2.04 -29.80 24.26
CA MET A 37 -0.98 -30.23 25.19
C MET A 37 -1.37 -31.48 25.99
N ALA A 38 -2.67 -31.67 26.28
CA ALA A 38 -3.17 -32.83 27.03
C ALA A 38 -3.13 -34.17 26.25
N THR A 39 -2.88 -34.14 24.93
CA THR A 39 -2.80 -35.35 24.09
C THR A 39 -1.37 -35.81 23.77
N MET A 40 -0.34 -35.14 24.31
CA MET A 40 1.06 -35.55 24.16
C MET A 40 1.57 -36.33 25.38
N ASP A 41 1.00 -37.51 25.65
CA ASP A 41 1.76 -38.55 26.33
C ASP A 41 1.36 -39.95 25.84
N LYS A 42 2.40 -40.76 25.64
CA LYS A 42 2.46 -42.19 25.29
C LYS A 42 2.38 -42.57 23.80
N GLN A 43 3.45 -43.28 23.40
CA GLN A 43 3.81 -43.88 22.11
C GLN A 43 4.41 -42.96 21.04
N GLY A 44 5.76 -42.92 21.03
CA GLY A 44 6.54 -42.50 19.88
C GLY A 44 6.34 -43.42 18.67
N ARG A 45 5.65 -42.90 17.66
CA ARG A 45 5.74 -43.36 16.27
C ARG A 45 5.55 -42.13 15.38
N ARG A 46 6.60 -41.74 14.66
CA ARG A 46 6.54 -40.66 13.68
C ARG A 46 5.79 -41.18 12.46
N ASP A 47 4.49 -40.94 12.41
CA ASP A 47 3.75 -40.98 11.15
C ASP A 47 4.06 -39.68 10.39
N THR A 48 4.64 -39.83 9.21
CA THR A 48 4.84 -38.76 8.21
C THR A 48 3.48 -38.32 7.66
N ALA A 49 2.69 -37.62 8.47
CA ALA A 49 1.52 -36.89 8.03
C ALA A 49 1.99 -35.54 7.49
N LYS A 50 1.72 -35.31 6.20
CA LYS A 50 1.87 -34.06 5.43
C LYS A 50 2.09 -32.84 6.33
N ALA A 51 3.33 -32.35 6.37
CA ALA A 51 3.59 -30.98 6.76
C ALA A 51 2.68 -30.11 5.90
N LYS A 52 1.68 -29.48 6.51
CA LYS A 52 0.96 -28.39 5.87
C LYS A 52 2.03 -27.36 5.53
N GLU A 53 2.25 -27.13 4.24
CA GLU A 53 3.02 -25.96 3.79
C GLU A 53 2.48 -24.76 4.56
N GLU A 54 3.36 -24.11 5.33
CA GLU A 54 3.02 -22.84 5.94
C GLU A 54 2.56 -21.91 4.82
N PRO A 55 1.40 -21.25 4.93
CA PRO A 55 0.95 -20.34 3.89
C PRO A 55 2.03 -19.27 3.73
N SER A 56 2.50 -19.07 2.49
CA SER A 56 3.54 -18.11 2.16
C SER A 56 3.32 -16.79 2.90
N THR A 57 4.36 -16.28 3.55
CA THR A 57 4.42 -14.95 4.19
C THR A 57 4.25 -13.77 3.21
N THR A 58 3.85 -14.05 1.98
CA THR A 58 3.67 -13.07 0.91
C THR A 58 2.19 -12.73 0.83
N TRP A 59 1.88 -11.43 0.93
CA TRP A 59 0.54 -10.92 0.69
C TRP A 59 0.05 -11.34 -0.71
N TYR A 60 -1.18 -11.82 -0.80
CA TYR A 60 -1.77 -12.27 -2.06
C TYR A 60 -3.22 -11.80 -2.19
N CYS A 61 -3.56 -11.27 -3.37
CA CYS A 61 -4.90 -10.87 -3.73
C CYS A 61 -5.10 -10.98 -5.24
N ASP A 62 -5.84 -12.00 -5.66
CA ASP A 62 -6.14 -12.25 -7.08
C ASP A 62 -6.72 -11.00 -7.78
N LYS A 63 -7.65 -10.31 -7.12
CA LYS A 63 -8.23 -9.06 -7.60
C LYS A 63 -7.21 -7.93 -7.81
N PHE A 64 -6.19 -7.85 -6.97
CA PHE A 64 -5.12 -6.86 -7.16
C PHE A 64 -4.26 -7.24 -8.36
N ASP A 65 -3.89 -8.51 -8.48
CA ASP A 65 -3.04 -9.01 -9.56
C ASP A 65 -3.75 -8.90 -10.93
N THR A 66 -5.02 -9.26 -11.01
CA THR A 66 -5.82 -9.13 -12.24
C THR A 66 -5.97 -7.67 -12.66
N LEU A 67 -6.16 -6.76 -11.70
CA LEU A 67 -6.28 -5.33 -11.97
C LEU A 67 -4.94 -4.68 -12.38
N VAL A 68 -3.90 -4.83 -11.57
CA VAL A 68 -2.64 -4.09 -11.75
C VAL A 68 -1.80 -4.69 -12.88
N ASN A 69 -1.74 -6.02 -12.98
CA ASN A 69 -0.85 -6.71 -13.91
C ASN A 69 -1.54 -7.10 -15.23
N GLN A 70 -2.86 -7.32 -15.22
CA GLN A 70 -3.60 -7.80 -16.41
C GLN A 70 -4.62 -6.79 -16.96
N ASP A 71 -4.86 -5.68 -16.26
CA ASP A 71 -5.87 -4.66 -16.60
C ASP A 71 -7.30 -5.23 -16.74
N ARG A 72 -7.61 -6.26 -15.95
CA ARG A 72 -8.92 -6.90 -15.93
C ARG A 72 -9.74 -6.39 -14.75
N GLU A 73 -11.06 -6.44 -14.89
CA GLU A 73 -12.01 -5.97 -13.87
C GLU A 73 -11.78 -4.50 -13.48
N ASN A 74 -11.25 -3.72 -14.43
CA ASN A 74 -10.91 -2.32 -14.22
C ASN A 74 -12.17 -1.46 -14.36
N ILE A 75 -12.62 -0.89 -13.24
CA ILE A 75 -13.86 -0.10 -13.16
C ILE A 75 -13.59 1.34 -13.59
N ASP A 76 -14.46 1.91 -14.40
CA ASP A 76 -14.44 3.34 -14.72
C ASP A 76 -14.86 4.16 -13.49
N LEU A 77 -14.01 5.11 -13.10
CA LEU A 77 -14.25 6.01 -11.97
C LEU A 77 -14.44 7.46 -12.41
N ASN A 78 -13.67 7.92 -13.41
CA ASN A 78 -13.66 9.30 -13.90
C ASN A 78 -13.55 10.37 -12.81
N LEU A 79 -12.77 10.11 -11.75
CA LEU A 79 -12.55 11.08 -10.68
C LEU A 79 -11.74 12.26 -11.20
N ASN A 80 -12.10 13.45 -10.74
CA ASN A 80 -11.48 14.68 -11.16
C ASN A 80 -10.99 15.46 -9.95
N LEU A 81 -9.67 15.46 -9.74
CA LEU A 81 -9.04 16.23 -8.68
C LEU A 81 -8.62 17.60 -9.22
N ARG A 82 -9.06 18.64 -8.55
CA ARG A 82 -8.77 20.03 -8.91
C ARG A 82 -7.96 20.71 -7.82
N SER A 83 -6.96 21.49 -8.22
CA SER A 83 -6.27 22.37 -7.28
C SER A 83 -7.23 23.41 -6.72
N LEU A 84 -6.90 23.99 -5.55
CA LEU A 84 -7.74 25.00 -4.90
C LEU A 84 -7.97 26.24 -5.77
N ASN A 85 -6.95 26.66 -6.52
CA ASN A 85 -7.04 27.77 -7.47
C ASN A 85 -7.71 27.38 -8.81
N ARG A 86 -8.11 26.10 -8.96
CA ARG A 86 -8.67 25.49 -10.19
C ARG A 86 -7.77 25.60 -11.42
N GLY A 87 -6.48 25.92 -11.23
CA GLY A 87 -5.50 26.04 -12.31
C GLY A 87 -4.92 24.70 -12.76
N GLN A 88 -5.04 23.65 -11.92
CA GLN A 88 -4.60 22.30 -12.25
C GLN A 88 -5.74 21.31 -12.09
N GLU A 89 -5.80 20.38 -13.05
CA GLU A 89 -6.74 19.26 -13.07
C GLU A 89 -5.95 17.96 -13.23
N PHE A 90 -6.36 16.92 -12.52
CA PHE A 90 -5.85 15.57 -12.67
C PHE A 90 -7.01 14.58 -12.65
N LYS A 91 -7.08 13.74 -13.68
CA LYS A 91 -8.15 12.77 -13.84
C LYS A 91 -7.64 11.39 -13.47
N ILE A 92 -8.44 10.68 -12.69
CA ILE A 92 -8.24 9.26 -12.37
C ILE A 92 -9.37 8.51 -13.09
N PRO A 93 -9.12 8.01 -14.31
CA PRO A 93 -10.17 7.47 -15.15
C PRO A 93 -10.69 6.14 -14.63
N THR A 94 -9.82 5.31 -14.03
CA THR A 94 -10.13 3.93 -13.70
C THR A 94 -9.68 3.54 -12.30
N GLN A 95 -10.21 2.43 -11.77
CA GLN A 95 -9.84 1.85 -10.48
C GLN A 95 -8.35 1.48 -10.45
N ARG A 96 -7.80 0.96 -11.55
CA ARG A 96 -6.35 0.68 -11.64
C ARG A 96 -5.52 1.96 -11.46
N SER A 97 -5.91 3.05 -12.11
CA SER A 97 -5.22 4.34 -11.93
C SER A 97 -5.30 4.83 -10.48
N LEU A 98 -6.42 4.62 -9.79
CA LEU A 98 -6.57 4.97 -8.38
C LEU A 98 -5.66 4.13 -7.48
N VAL A 99 -5.59 2.82 -7.72
CA VAL A 99 -4.69 1.90 -7.00
C VAL A 99 -3.22 2.27 -7.23
N VAL A 100 -2.84 2.66 -8.45
CA VAL A 100 -1.48 3.13 -8.74
C VAL A 100 -1.12 4.37 -7.91
N GLU A 101 -2.03 5.35 -7.81
CA GLU A 101 -1.80 6.52 -6.95
C GLU A 101 -1.72 6.13 -5.46
N PHE A 102 -2.51 5.16 -5.00
CA PHE A 102 -2.40 4.61 -3.64
C PHE A 102 -1.03 3.96 -3.40
N MET A 103 -0.54 3.15 -4.33
CA MET A 103 0.77 2.51 -4.25
C MET A 103 1.92 3.53 -4.27
N LYS A 104 1.77 4.63 -5.03
CA LYS A 104 2.70 5.77 -4.97
C LYS A 104 2.74 6.40 -3.57
N VAL A 105 1.62 6.53 -2.86
CA VAL A 105 1.65 7.03 -1.46
C VAL A 105 2.51 6.12 -0.59
N LEU A 106 2.34 4.80 -0.70
CA LEU A 106 3.14 3.83 0.07
C LEU A 106 4.63 3.90 -0.25
N SER A 107 4.98 3.97 -1.54
CA SER A 107 6.36 3.94 -2.02
C SER A 107 7.08 5.29 -2.01
N LEU A 108 6.38 6.42 -1.85
CA LEU A 108 6.98 7.76 -1.93
C LEU A 108 6.83 8.57 -0.64
N ALA A 109 5.72 8.41 0.10
CA ALA A 109 5.48 9.13 1.35
C ALA A 109 6.04 8.33 2.54
N HIS A 110 7.37 8.16 2.60
CA HIS A 110 8.06 7.52 3.73
C HIS A 110 9.42 8.18 4.04
N GLN A 111 9.99 7.84 5.20
CA GLN A 111 11.35 8.22 5.58
C GLN A 111 12.36 7.05 5.49
N CYS A 112 11.95 5.91 4.92
CA CYS A 112 12.86 4.79 4.74
C CYS A 112 13.99 5.06 3.73
N GLU A 113 15.17 4.55 4.05
CA GLU A 113 16.38 4.50 3.23
C GLU A 113 16.48 3.12 2.56
N PRO A 114 16.52 3.05 1.21
CA PRO A 114 16.69 1.81 0.48
C PRO A 114 18.15 1.37 0.45
N GLU A 115 18.42 0.12 0.83
CA GLU A 115 19.75 -0.49 0.76
C GLU A 115 19.71 -1.73 -0.13
N SER A 116 20.73 -1.89 -0.97
CA SER A 116 20.84 -3.05 -1.88
C SER A 116 22.00 -3.93 -1.48
N PHE A 117 21.78 -5.24 -1.45
CA PHE A 117 22.82 -6.24 -1.26
C PHE A 117 22.70 -7.34 -2.32
N VAL A 118 23.76 -8.12 -2.45
CA VAL A 118 23.77 -9.31 -3.31
C VAL A 118 23.68 -10.51 -2.39
N ASP A 119 22.67 -11.36 -2.59
CA ASP A 119 22.52 -12.59 -1.81
C ASP A 119 23.57 -13.65 -2.22
N HIS A 120 23.60 -14.77 -1.50
CA HIS A 120 24.53 -15.87 -1.78
C HIS A 120 24.37 -16.47 -3.18
N ASP A 121 23.20 -16.30 -3.80
CA ASP A 121 22.87 -16.78 -5.14
C ASP A 121 23.23 -15.75 -6.23
N GLY A 122 23.81 -14.60 -5.87
CA GLY A 122 24.17 -13.54 -6.80
C GLY A 122 23.01 -12.61 -7.18
N ASN A 123 21.83 -12.78 -6.58
CA ASN A 123 20.68 -11.93 -6.85
C ASN A 123 20.76 -10.63 -6.06
N LYS A 124 20.53 -9.51 -6.76
CA LYS A 124 20.45 -8.20 -6.13
C LYS A 124 19.11 -8.09 -5.39
N ARG A 125 19.15 -7.99 -4.08
CA ARG A 125 17.98 -7.77 -3.21
C ARG A 125 18.02 -6.37 -2.61
N ARG A 126 16.84 -5.88 -2.23
CA ARG A 126 16.69 -4.61 -1.53
C ARG A 126 16.00 -4.81 -0.19
N PHE A 127 16.43 -4.05 0.79
CA PHE A 127 15.76 -3.89 2.07
C PHE A 127 15.63 -2.41 2.40
N TYR A 128 14.77 -2.09 3.35
CA TYR A 128 14.45 -0.73 3.72
C TYR A 128 14.68 -0.53 5.21
N ASN A 129 15.50 0.44 5.55
CA ASN A 129 15.68 0.89 6.92
C ASN A 129 14.85 2.15 7.13
N GLY A 130 14.13 2.27 8.24
CA GLY A 130 13.27 3.42 8.48
C GLY A 130 13.05 3.69 9.97
N PRO A 131 12.45 4.84 10.31
CA PRO A 131 12.31 5.27 11.70
C PRO A 131 11.28 4.46 12.49
N SER A 132 10.43 3.67 11.82
CA SER A 132 9.48 2.78 12.48
C SER A 132 9.20 1.50 11.68
N PRO A 133 8.85 0.38 12.35
CA PRO A 133 8.45 -0.86 11.68
C PRO A 133 7.22 -0.70 10.78
N ASP A 134 6.31 0.21 11.13
CA ASP A 134 5.11 0.52 10.34
C ASP A 134 5.50 1.12 8.98
N GLU A 135 6.45 2.05 8.95
CA GLU A 135 6.92 2.63 7.69
C GLU A 135 7.65 1.62 6.81
N VAL A 136 8.53 0.81 7.41
CA VAL A 136 9.26 -0.23 6.67
C VAL A 136 8.28 -1.22 6.03
N ALA A 137 7.30 -1.71 6.79
CA ALA A 137 6.31 -2.66 6.27
C ALA A 137 5.47 -2.10 5.09
N LEU A 138 5.17 -0.80 5.09
CA LEU A 138 4.44 -0.16 3.99
C LEU A 138 5.28 -0.11 2.70
N VAL A 139 6.57 0.22 2.81
CA VAL A 139 7.49 0.31 1.66
C VAL A 139 7.87 -1.07 1.14
N GLU A 140 8.12 -2.02 2.03
CA GLU A 140 8.34 -3.42 1.67
C GLU A 140 7.12 -4.03 0.96
N PHE A 141 5.91 -3.72 1.44
CA PHE A 141 4.69 -4.12 0.75
C PHE A 141 4.64 -3.52 -0.66
N ALA A 142 4.85 -2.21 -0.81
CA ALA A 142 4.84 -1.58 -2.13
C ALA A 142 5.89 -2.21 -3.09
N SER A 143 7.09 -2.45 -2.59
CA SER A 143 8.18 -3.13 -3.29
C SER A 143 7.79 -4.55 -3.74
N SER A 144 7.16 -5.34 -2.85
CA SER A 144 6.68 -6.69 -3.18
C SER A 144 5.64 -6.70 -4.30
N GLN A 145 4.90 -5.59 -4.46
CA GLN A 145 3.91 -5.39 -5.52
C GLN A 145 4.51 -4.68 -6.75
N SER A 146 5.83 -4.69 -6.90
CA SER A 146 6.59 -4.07 -8.00
C SER A 146 6.56 -2.53 -8.06
N PHE A 147 6.15 -1.85 -6.98
CA PHE A 147 6.31 -0.40 -6.78
C PHE A 147 7.53 -0.17 -5.87
N GLU A 148 8.70 -0.46 -6.41
CA GLU A 148 9.95 -0.53 -5.66
C GLU A 148 10.61 0.85 -5.55
N CYS A 149 10.75 1.37 -4.34
CA CYS A 149 11.59 2.54 -4.08
C CYS A 149 13.07 2.15 -4.23
N LEU A 150 13.80 2.80 -5.14
CA LEU A 150 15.22 2.59 -5.45
C LEU A 150 16.14 3.58 -4.75
N GLN A 151 15.68 4.79 -4.51
CA GLN A 151 16.42 5.89 -3.91
C GLN A 151 15.42 6.84 -3.25
N SER A 152 15.72 7.35 -2.05
CA SER A 152 14.87 8.32 -1.35
C SER A 152 15.73 9.38 -0.67
N ASP A 153 15.90 10.52 -1.33
CA ASP A 153 16.68 11.66 -0.84
C ASP A 153 15.77 12.88 -0.68
N ASP A 154 16.30 13.99 -0.16
CA ASP A 154 15.53 15.22 0.06
C ASP A 154 15.10 15.93 -1.23
N SER A 155 15.81 15.70 -2.34
CA SER A 155 15.56 16.32 -3.64
C SER A 155 14.91 15.38 -4.66
N ILE A 156 15.11 14.06 -4.53
CA ILE A 156 14.61 13.08 -5.48
C ILE A 156 14.17 11.78 -4.78
N ILE A 157 13.13 11.16 -5.32
CA ILE A 157 12.81 9.75 -5.05
C ILE A 157 12.80 9.01 -6.37
N ARG A 158 13.53 7.89 -6.47
CA ARG A 158 13.48 7.00 -7.63
C ARG A 158 12.61 5.80 -7.30
N MET A 159 11.59 5.54 -8.10
CA MET A 159 10.70 4.39 -7.93
C MET A 159 10.61 3.62 -9.25
N GLN A 160 10.79 2.31 -9.19
CA GLN A 160 10.42 1.41 -10.28
C GLN A 160 8.97 0.97 -10.09
N ALA A 161 8.18 0.99 -11.15
CA ALA A 161 6.78 0.56 -11.17
C ALA A 161 6.57 -0.51 -12.25
N PRO A 162 5.48 -1.31 -12.20
CA PRO A 162 5.06 -2.14 -13.33
C PRO A 162 4.88 -1.27 -14.58
N SER A 163 5.05 -1.85 -15.78
CA SER A 163 5.03 -1.15 -17.07
C SER A 163 3.94 -0.08 -17.15
N LEU A 164 4.35 1.19 -16.98
CA LEU A 164 3.46 2.35 -16.91
C LEU A 164 2.76 2.64 -18.24
N ASN A 165 3.26 2.08 -19.33
CA ASN A 165 2.63 2.14 -20.66
C ASN A 165 1.16 1.66 -20.62
N MET A 166 0.80 0.80 -19.67
CA MET A 166 -0.58 0.35 -19.51
C MET A 166 -1.46 1.30 -18.69
N VAL A 167 -0.89 2.20 -17.90
CA VAL A 167 -1.63 3.11 -17.00
C VAL A 167 -1.67 4.55 -17.55
N TYR A 168 -0.61 4.99 -18.25
CA TYR A 168 -0.49 6.33 -18.84
C TYR A 168 -0.04 6.23 -20.31
N PRO A 169 -0.97 6.04 -21.27
CA PRO A 169 -0.65 5.82 -22.68
C PRO A 169 -0.14 7.08 -23.43
N LYS A 170 0.09 8.21 -22.74
CA LYS A 170 0.49 9.50 -23.34
C LYS A 170 1.93 9.92 -23.00
N MET A 171 2.77 9.02 -22.51
CA MET A 171 4.20 9.32 -22.36
C MET A 171 4.86 9.40 -23.74
N ASP A 172 5.67 10.44 -23.96
CA ASP A 172 6.37 10.67 -25.24
C ASP A 172 7.19 9.44 -25.68
N GLU A 173 7.11 9.11 -26.96
CA GLU A 173 7.79 7.97 -27.59
C GLU A 173 9.33 8.00 -27.43
N ASP A 174 9.94 9.15 -27.17
CA ASP A 174 11.40 9.26 -26.96
C ASP A 174 11.88 8.72 -25.61
N GLN A 175 10.98 8.48 -24.64
CA GLN A 175 11.31 7.75 -23.39
C GLN A 175 10.99 6.25 -23.49
N MET A 176 10.62 5.77 -24.68
CA MET A 176 10.19 4.41 -24.95
C MET A 176 11.39 3.48 -25.22
N SER A 177 12.20 3.20 -24.21
CA SER A 177 13.16 2.09 -24.27
C SER A 177 12.74 0.98 -23.32
N SER A 178 12.31 -0.14 -23.90
CA SER A 178 11.78 -1.40 -23.33
C SER A 178 12.53 -1.97 -22.11
N SER A 179 12.50 -1.25 -21.00
CA SER A 179 13.03 -1.63 -19.70
C SER A 179 12.17 -1.00 -18.61
N ARG A 180 12.13 -1.61 -17.43
CA ARG A 180 11.46 -1.06 -16.22
C ARG A 180 12.15 0.24 -15.78
N GLN A 181 11.98 1.31 -16.55
CA GLN A 181 12.67 2.57 -16.28
C GLN A 181 12.15 3.15 -14.97
N ALA A 182 13.07 3.53 -14.10
CA ALA A 182 12.74 4.15 -12.82
C ALA A 182 12.14 5.53 -13.06
N LEU A 183 10.98 5.78 -12.47
CA LEU A 183 10.41 7.11 -12.34
C LEU A 183 11.25 7.93 -11.35
N VAL A 184 11.61 9.14 -11.75
CA VAL A 184 12.34 10.09 -10.89
C VAL A 184 11.37 11.20 -10.49
N PHE A 185 10.99 11.21 -9.21
CA PHE A 185 10.12 12.22 -8.64
C PHE A 185 10.97 13.35 -8.06
N GLU A 186 10.74 14.59 -8.50
CA GLU A 186 11.35 15.78 -7.93
C GLU A 186 10.68 16.08 -6.59
N VAL A 187 11.40 15.95 -5.48
CA VAL A 187 10.90 16.25 -4.15
C VAL A 187 11.06 17.74 -3.88
N ILE A 188 9.93 18.40 -3.61
CA ILE A 188 9.91 19.82 -3.22
C ILE A 188 10.02 19.94 -1.70
N ARG A 189 9.35 19.05 -0.96
CA ARG A 189 9.41 19.03 0.50
C ARG A 189 8.94 17.69 1.07
N LYS A 190 9.76 17.09 1.94
CA LYS A 190 9.31 16.07 2.90
C LYS A 190 8.85 16.74 4.19
N MET A 191 7.74 16.27 4.74
CA MET A 191 7.26 16.68 6.05
C MET A 191 7.08 15.42 6.88
N GLU A 192 8.03 15.20 7.76
CA GLU A 192 8.23 13.98 8.56
C GLU A 192 7.10 13.68 9.52
N PHE A 193 6.96 12.41 9.88
CA PHE A 193 6.04 12.06 10.95
C PHE A 193 6.52 12.65 12.28
N THR A 194 5.59 13.27 13.02
CA THR A 194 5.82 13.62 14.43
C THR A 194 4.60 13.22 15.26
N SER A 195 4.79 12.99 16.57
CA SER A 195 3.70 12.69 17.51
C SER A 195 2.60 13.74 17.49
N ASP A 196 2.96 15.00 17.24
CA ASP A 196 2.02 16.13 17.20
C ASP A 196 1.26 16.17 15.87
N ARG A 197 1.92 15.85 14.76
CA ARG A 197 1.29 15.84 13.42
C ARG A 197 0.43 14.60 13.18
N LYS A 198 0.85 13.45 13.73
CA LYS A 198 0.30 12.09 13.49
C LYS A 198 0.05 11.76 12.01
N ARG A 199 0.86 12.35 11.13
CA ARG A 199 0.85 12.13 9.68
C ARG A 199 2.22 12.44 9.09
N MET A 200 2.51 11.80 7.97
CA MET A 200 3.66 12.07 7.11
C MET A 200 3.15 12.54 5.75
N SER A 201 3.85 13.47 5.13
CA SER A 201 3.49 13.93 3.78
C SER A 201 4.71 14.31 2.95
N VAL A 202 4.64 14.09 1.64
CA VAL A 202 5.65 14.53 0.67
C VAL A 202 4.98 15.37 -0.41
N LEU A 203 5.57 16.52 -0.71
CA LEU A 203 5.24 17.36 -1.85
C LEU A 203 6.28 17.09 -2.95
N LEU A 204 5.83 16.60 -4.09
CA LEU A 204 6.70 16.21 -5.20
C LEU A 204 6.08 16.48 -6.56
N ARG A 205 6.90 16.55 -7.60
CA ARG A 205 6.46 16.56 -8.99
C ARG A 205 6.44 15.14 -9.51
N ASP A 206 5.28 14.70 -10.00
CA ASP A 206 5.11 13.39 -10.61
C ASP A 206 5.59 13.46 -12.08
N PRO A 207 6.59 12.65 -12.47
CA PRO A 207 7.12 12.68 -13.84
C PRO A 207 6.12 12.13 -14.86
N THR A 208 5.08 11.41 -14.42
CA THR A 208 4.10 10.77 -15.33
C THR A 208 3.08 11.74 -15.90
N ASP A 209 2.79 12.82 -15.19
CA ASP A 209 1.79 13.83 -15.57
C ASP A 209 2.28 15.29 -15.40
N GLY A 210 3.50 15.48 -14.89
CA GLY A 210 4.14 16.77 -14.62
C GLY A 210 3.52 17.54 -13.43
N LYS A 211 2.54 16.96 -12.73
CA LYS A 211 1.76 17.64 -11.69
C LYS A 211 2.52 17.69 -10.38
N LEU A 212 2.32 18.79 -9.66
CA LEU A 212 2.76 18.92 -8.28
C LEU A 212 1.71 18.27 -7.37
N LYS A 213 2.10 17.20 -6.67
CA LYS A 213 1.22 16.39 -5.83
C LYS A 213 1.70 16.41 -4.38
N LEU A 214 0.75 16.60 -3.47
CA LEU A 214 0.93 16.37 -2.03
C LEU A 214 0.38 14.99 -1.71
N LEU A 215 1.25 14.04 -1.37
CA LEU A 215 0.90 12.70 -0.92
C LEU A 215 0.97 12.65 0.60
N VAL A 216 -0.03 12.04 1.25
CA VAL A 216 -0.17 12.05 2.71
C VAL A 216 -0.60 10.67 3.22
N LYS A 217 0.01 10.24 4.33
CA LYS A 217 -0.45 9.10 5.14
C LYS A 217 -0.54 9.51 6.61
N GLY A 218 -1.56 9.07 7.33
CA GLY A 218 -1.69 9.42 8.75
C GLY A 218 -2.87 8.79 9.46
N ALA A 219 -3.03 9.16 10.73
CA ALA A 219 -4.15 8.74 11.56
C ALA A 219 -5.48 9.20 10.95
N ASP A 220 -6.49 8.35 11.06
CA ASP A 220 -7.86 8.57 10.59
C ASP A 220 -8.44 9.92 11.03
N SER A 221 -8.36 10.24 12.33
CA SER A 221 -8.86 11.51 12.87
C SER A 221 -8.18 12.73 12.23
N ILE A 222 -6.88 12.65 11.97
CA ILE A 222 -6.10 13.77 11.41
C ILE A 222 -6.37 13.96 9.92
N ILE A 223 -6.51 12.87 9.18
CA ILE A 223 -6.74 12.93 7.73
C ILE A 223 -8.18 13.34 7.45
N ASN A 224 -9.18 12.79 8.17
CA ASN A 224 -10.59 13.12 7.96
C ASN A 224 -10.92 14.60 8.18
N GLU A 225 -10.28 15.27 9.14
CA GLU A 225 -10.40 16.72 9.39
C GLU A 225 -9.90 17.59 8.22
N ARG A 226 -9.07 17.05 7.32
CA ARG A 226 -8.35 17.80 6.27
C ARG A 226 -8.83 17.47 4.86
N ILE A 227 -9.69 16.48 4.73
CA ILE A 227 -10.33 16.10 3.49
C ILE A 227 -11.46 17.09 3.17
N ASP A 228 -11.57 17.47 1.90
CA ASP A 228 -12.78 18.13 1.40
C ASP A 228 -13.89 17.07 1.27
N GLN A 229 -14.71 16.94 2.32
CA GLN A 229 -15.77 15.93 2.38
C GLN A 229 -16.83 16.11 1.27
N ALA A 230 -17.00 17.32 0.73
CA ALA A 230 -17.91 17.56 -0.38
C ALA A 230 -17.38 17.02 -1.72
N SER A 231 -16.08 16.72 -1.80
CA SER A 231 -15.43 16.17 -2.98
C SER A 231 -15.37 14.64 -3.02
N ILE A 232 -15.77 13.97 -1.94
CA ILE A 232 -15.72 12.50 -1.81
C ILE A 232 -17.12 11.91 -1.98
N ASP A 233 -17.20 10.82 -2.75
CA ASP A 233 -18.41 10.02 -2.88
C ASP A 233 -18.82 9.44 -1.51
N ALA A 234 -20.06 9.66 -1.11
CA ALA A 234 -20.59 9.21 0.19
C ALA A 234 -20.43 7.71 0.42
N GLU A 235 -20.44 6.89 -0.64
CA GLU A 235 -20.20 5.45 -0.54
C GLU A 235 -18.74 5.13 -0.19
N VAL A 236 -17.78 5.91 -0.71
CA VAL A 236 -16.36 5.76 -0.32
C VAL A 236 -16.18 6.07 1.16
N THR A 237 -16.83 7.13 1.66
CA THR A 237 -16.80 7.47 3.09
C THR A 237 -17.36 6.33 3.94
N LYS A 238 -18.56 5.81 3.61
CA LYS A 238 -19.18 4.68 4.34
C LYS A 238 -18.30 3.43 4.34
N ARG A 239 -17.71 3.08 3.19
CA ARG A 239 -16.83 1.91 3.05
C ARG A 239 -15.56 2.10 3.87
N THR A 240 -15.02 3.31 3.92
CA THR A 240 -13.84 3.65 4.74
C THR A 240 -14.15 3.53 6.22
N GLU A 241 -15.29 4.06 6.69
CA GLU A 241 -15.74 3.91 8.08
C GLU A 241 -15.92 2.45 8.47
N TRP A 242 -16.56 1.65 7.61
CA TRP A 242 -16.69 0.19 7.80
C TRP A 242 -15.32 -0.49 7.92
N PHE A 243 -14.38 -0.17 7.03
CA PHE A 243 -13.04 -0.77 7.06
C PHE A 243 -12.31 -0.42 8.37
N LEU A 244 -12.37 0.83 8.81
CA LEU A 244 -11.74 1.27 10.06
C LEU A 244 -12.35 0.56 11.28
N ASP A 245 -13.67 0.43 11.34
CA ASP A 245 -14.38 -0.26 12.42
C ASP A 245 -14.00 -1.76 12.50
N VAL A 246 -14.02 -2.46 11.36
CA VAL A 246 -13.63 -3.88 11.31
C VAL A 246 -12.15 -4.06 11.65
N ALA A 247 -11.26 -3.25 11.09
CA ALA A 247 -9.83 -3.32 11.36
C ALA A 247 -9.51 -3.06 12.84
N SER A 248 -10.20 -2.10 13.47
CA SER A 248 -10.06 -1.80 14.89
C SER A 248 -10.46 -2.98 15.76
N ARG A 249 -11.59 -3.64 15.46
CA ARG A 249 -12.03 -4.87 16.16
C ARG A 249 -11.04 -6.03 16.03
N GLN A 250 -10.29 -6.06 14.93
CA GLN A 250 -9.22 -7.04 14.71
C GLN A 250 -7.86 -6.65 15.32
N GLY A 251 -7.77 -5.51 16.03
CA GLY A 251 -6.51 -5.02 16.60
C GLY A 251 -5.48 -4.57 15.55
N LEU A 252 -5.93 -4.28 14.33
CA LEU A 252 -5.05 -3.83 13.24
C LEU A 252 -4.75 -2.34 13.38
N ARG A 253 -3.52 -1.96 13.03
CA ARG A 253 -3.19 -0.54 12.84
C ARG A 253 -3.68 -0.07 11.48
N THR A 254 -4.32 1.09 11.47
CA THR A 254 -4.89 1.69 10.27
C THR A 254 -4.27 3.06 10.00
N LEU A 255 -4.04 3.36 8.73
CA LEU A 255 -3.67 4.69 8.26
C LEU A 255 -4.59 5.04 7.08
N LEU A 256 -5.01 6.30 7.03
CA LEU A 256 -5.65 6.85 5.84
C LEU A 256 -4.60 7.44 4.91
N MET A 257 -4.78 7.19 3.61
CA MET A 257 -3.96 7.70 2.53
C MET A 257 -4.76 8.77 1.78
N ALA A 258 -4.14 9.91 1.49
CA ALA A 258 -4.77 11.00 0.76
C ALA A 258 -3.80 11.65 -0.22
N MET A 259 -4.36 12.25 -1.27
CA MET A 259 -3.62 12.97 -2.30
C MET A 259 -4.31 14.30 -2.60
N LYS A 260 -3.50 15.31 -2.91
CA LYS A 260 -3.96 16.58 -3.46
C LYS A 260 -3.07 17.04 -4.60
N VAL A 261 -3.67 17.58 -5.65
CA VAL A 261 -2.97 18.29 -6.72
C VAL A 261 -2.89 19.77 -6.38
N VAL A 262 -1.71 20.37 -6.53
CA VAL A 262 -1.41 21.75 -6.12
C VAL A 262 -1.46 22.72 -7.29
#